data_AF-A0A8X6I216-F1
#
_entry.id   AF-A0A8X6I216-F1
#
_cell.length_a   1.000
_cell.length_b   1.000
_cell.length_c   1.000
_cell.angle_alpha   90.00
_cell.angle_beta   90.00
_cell.angle_gamma   90.00
#
_symmetry.space_group_name_H-M   'P 1'
#
loop_
_entity.id
_entity.type
_entity.pdbx_description
1 polymer ?
#
loop_
_entity_poly.entity_id
_entity_poly.type
_entity_poly.pdbx_seq_one_letter_code
_entity_poly.pdbx_strand_id
1 'polypeptide(L)'
;MHPDATDPYAQIKNELINRSGESSQQEIRKLLSGEELGSRKPSELLRNMKRRAESLNVDDKLMTELFLQRLPSSVQTILAAVSDLTLDKAADIADRILEVSPSPIEIFLFQKSNH
;
A
#
# COMPACT_ATOMS: atom_id res chain seq x y z
N MET A 1 -3.53 50.49 -21.59
CA MET A 1 -2.87 49.34 -20.93
C MET A 1 -3.64 48.10 -21.33
N HIS A 2 -3.04 47.23 -22.14
CA HIS A 2 -3.66 45.97 -22.53
C HIS A 2 -3.36 44.95 -21.45
N PRO A 3 -4.37 44.27 -20.87
CA PRO A 3 -4.11 43.21 -19.91
C PRO A 3 -3.48 42.04 -20.67
N ASP A 4 -2.33 41.57 -20.20
CA ASP A 4 -1.66 40.38 -20.74
C ASP A 4 -2.66 39.23 -20.82
N ALA A 5 -2.90 38.78 -22.04
CA ALA A 5 -3.67 37.59 -22.35
C ALA A 5 -2.84 36.37 -21.94
N THR A 6 -2.69 36.16 -20.64
CA THR A 6 -2.26 34.87 -20.10
C THR A 6 -3.35 33.89 -20.51
N ASP A 7 -3.03 32.99 -21.45
CA ASP A 7 -3.95 31.99 -21.98
C ASP A 7 -4.72 31.32 -20.81
N PRO A 8 -6.03 31.58 -20.65
CA PRO A 8 -6.78 31.11 -19.49
C PRO A 8 -6.77 29.58 -19.38
N TYR A 9 -6.55 28.89 -20.49
CA TYR A 9 -6.37 27.44 -20.52
C TYR A 9 -5.00 26.99 -20.03
N ALA A 10 -3.95 27.79 -20.18
CA ALA A 10 -2.61 27.47 -19.68
C ALA A 10 -2.58 27.46 -18.15
N GLN A 11 -3.28 28.40 -17.51
CA GLN A 11 -3.38 28.44 -16.05
C GLN A 11 -4.13 27.19 -15.52
N ILE A 12 -5.25 26.82 -16.13
CA ILE A 12 -6.01 25.62 -15.76
C ILE A 12 -5.20 24.34 -15.99
N LYS A 13 -4.48 24.25 -17.12
CA LYS A 13 -3.59 23.11 -17.42
C LYS A 13 -2.49 22.97 -16.37
N ASN A 14 -1.82 24.07 -16.02
CA ASN A 14 -0.77 24.06 -15.00
C ASN A 14 -1.31 23.66 -13.63
N GLU A 15 -2.47 24.18 -13.23
CA GLU A 15 -3.12 23.80 -11.97
C GLU A 15 -3.53 22.31 -11.94
N LEU A 16 -4.04 21.78 -13.05
CA LEU A 16 -4.36 20.35 -13.17
C LEU A 16 -3.11 19.48 -13.06
N ILE A 17 -2.00 19.86 -13.70
CA ILE A 17 -0.72 19.16 -13.61
C ILE A 17 -0.19 19.21 -12.18
N ASN A 18 -0.22 20.39 -11.54
CA ASN A 18 0.22 20.58 -10.15
C ASN A 18 -0.59 19.69 -9.20
N ARG A 19 -1.92 19.75 -9.26
CA ARG A 19 -2.80 18.90 -8.43
C ARG A 19 -2.60 17.40 -8.69
N SER A 20 -2.38 17.01 -9.94
CA SER A 20 -2.10 15.61 -10.29
C SER A 20 -0.77 15.14 -9.71
N GLY A 21 0.25 16.01 -9.70
CA GLY A 21 1.53 15.77 -9.05
C GLY A 21 1.41 15.64 -7.53
N GLU A 22 0.68 16.56 -6.88
CA GLU A 22 0.38 16.48 -5.45
C GLU A 22 -0.38 15.19 -5.10
N SER A 23 -1.38 14.82 -5.91
CA SER A 23 -2.12 13.57 -5.72
C SER A 23 -1.21 12.34 -5.86
N SER A 24 -0.29 12.34 -6.82
CA SER A 24 0.67 11.24 -7.00
C SER A 24 1.62 11.13 -5.80
N GLN A 25 2.14 12.26 -5.32
CA GLN A 25 2.98 12.29 -4.11
C GLN A 25 2.22 11.78 -2.87
N GLN A 26 0.94 12.13 -2.73
CA GLN A 26 0.11 11.63 -1.65
C GLN A 26 -0.10 10.12 -1.74
N GLU A 27 -0.32 9.57 -2.95
CA GLU A 27 -0.47 8.12 -3.14
C GLU A 27 0.83 7.37 -2.85
N ILE A 28 1.99 7.90 -3.27
CA ILE A 28 3.31 7.32 -2.91
C ILE A 28 3.47 7.33 -1.39
N ARG A 29 3.18 8.46 -0.73
CA ARG A 29 3.28 8.56 0.73
C ARG A 29 2.36 7.55 1.42
N LYS A 30 1.14 7.35 0.94
CA LYS A 30 0.22 6.34 1.48
C LYS A 30 0.71 4.92 1.25
N LEU A 31 1.31 4.64 0.09
CA LEU A 31 1.88 3.33 -0.22
C LEU A 31 3.09 3.00 0.69
N LEU A 32 3.92 4.01 0.98
CA LEU A 32 5.13 3.88 1.80
C LEU A 32 4.89 3.99 3.31
N SER A 33 4.02 4.89 3.76
CA SER A 33 3.57 4.94 5.16
C SER A 33 2.89 3.62 5.51
N GLY A 34 2.15 3.14 4.50
CA GLY A 34 1.38 1.93 4.37
C GLY A 34 0.40 1.62 5.48
N GLU A 35 -0.67 1.03 5.02
CA GLU A 35 -1.80 0.68 5.82
C GLU A 35 -1.40 -0.53 6.67
N GLU A 36 -1.61 -0.45 7.99
CA GLU A 36 -1.48 -1.63 8.83
C GLU A 36 -2.51 -2.67 8.35
N LEU A 37 -2.07 -3.92 8.21
CA LEU A 37 -2.93 -5.04 7.82
C LEU A 37 -4.21 -5.09 8.69
N GLY A 38 -4.09 -4.68 9.96
CA GLY A 38 -5.23 -4.45 10.85
C GLY A 38 -6.15 -5.66 10.93
N SER A 39 -7.41 -5.47 10.55
CA SER A 39 -8.42 -6.54 10.40
C SER A 39 -8.69 -6.96 8.96
N ARG A 40 -7.95 -6.43 7.98
CA ARG A 40 -8.17 -6.67 6.55
C ARG A 40 -7.43 -7.93 6.09
N LYS A 41 -7.98 -8.59 5.09
CA LYS A 41 -7.31 -9.72 4.44
C LYS A 41 -6.08 -9.23 3.65
N PRO A 42 -4.94 -9.94 3.70
CA PRO A 42 -3.80 -9.71 2.82
C PRO A 42 -4.15 -9.50 1.34
N SER A 43 -5.11 -10.23 0.79
CA SER A 43 -5.61 -10.02 -0.59
C SER A 43 -6.24 -8.65 -0.82
N GLU A 44 -7.02 -8.15 0.14
CA GLU A 44 -7.62 -6.83 0.06
C GLU A 44 -6.57 -5.71 0.19
N LEU A 45 -5.59 -5.90 1.07
CA LEU A 45 -4.44 -5.00 1.18
C LEU A 45 -3.70 -4.91 -0.15
N LEU A 46 -3.37 -6.05 -0.76
CA LEU A 46 -2.69 -6.09 -2.05
C LEU A 46 -3.49 -5.37 -3.14
N ARG A 47 -4.80 -5.59 -3.21
CA ARG A 47 -5.67 -4.92 -4.20
C ARG A 47 -5.67 -3.41 -4.02
N ASN A 48 -5.70 -2.92 -2.79
CA ASN A 48 -5.60 -1.49 -2.51
C ASN A 48 -4.22 -0.95 -2.90
N MET A 49 -3.13 -1.65 -2.56
CA MET A 49 -1.78 -1.26 -2.98
C MET A 49 -1.65 -1.17 -4.50
N LYS A 50 -2.14 -2.18 -5.24
CA LYS A 50 -2.12 -2.18 -6.72
C LYS A 50 -2.87 -0.97 -7.29
N ARG A 51 -4.07 -0.67 -6.79
CA ARG A 51 -4.85 0.50 -7.23
C ARG A 51 -4.09 1.82 -7.03
N ARG A 52 -3.33 1.96 -5.94
CA ARG A 52 -2.51 3.16 -5.69
C ARG A 52 -1.25 3.19 -6.55
N ALA A 53 -0.69 2.02 -6.83
CA ALA A 53 0.49 1.85 -7.65
C ALA A 53 0.22 2.05 -9.15
N GLU A 54 -1.02 1.83 -9.62
CA GLU A 54 -1.44 2.02 -11.03
C GLU A 54 -1.10 3.42 -11.55
N SER A 55 -1.26 4.47 -10.75
CA SER A 55 -0.93 5.85 -11.16
C SER A 55 0.55 6.18 -11.04
N LEU A 56 1.35 5.29 -10.43
CA LEU A 56 2.74 5.54 -10.02
C LEU A 56 3.76 4.70 -10.79
N ASN A 57 3.33 3.75 -11.63
CA ASN A 57 4.19 2.81 -12.35
C ASN A 57 5.20 2.12 -11.42
N VAL A 58 4.73 1.61 -10.28
CA VAL A 58 5.58 0.91 -9.30
C VAL A 58 6.02 -0.42 -9.89
N ASP A 59 7.32 -0.73 -9.77
CA ASP A 59 7.89 -2.00 -10.19
C ASP A 59 7.33 -3.18 -9.38
N ASP A 60 7.14 -4.33 -10.02
CA ASP A 60 6.58 -5.53 -9.41
C ASP A 60 7.41 -6.04 -8.23
N LYS A 61 8.75 -5.89 -8.30
CA LYS A 61 9.65 -6.26 -7.21
C LYS A 61 9.45 -5.36 -6.00
N LEU A 62 9.35 -4.05 -6.23
CA LEU A 62 9.08 -3.08 -5.17
C LEU A 62 7.70 -3.30 -4.55
N MET A 63 6.68 -3.60 -5.37
CA MET A 63 5.35 -3.99 -4.89
C MET A 63 5.39 -5.23 -4.01
N THR A 64 6.19 -6.23 -4.39
CA THR A 64 6.36 -7.46 -3.62
C THR A 64 7.05 -7.19 -2.28
N GLU A 65 8.14 -6.42 -2.28
CA GLU A 65 8.85 -6.03 -1.06
C GLU A 65 7.95 -5.24 -0.11
N LEU A 66 7.23 -4.23 -0.62
CA LEU A 66 6.29 -3.44 0.17
C LEU A 66 5.16 -4.30 0.73
N PHE A 67 4.64 -5.25 -0.04
CA PHE A 67 3.57 -6.15 0.41
C PHE A 67 4.07 -7.07 1.54
N LEU A 68 5.23 -7.70 1.37
CA LEU A 68 5.81 -8.57 2.39
C LEU A 68 6.09 -7.82 3.70
N GLN A 69 6.61 -6.58 3.62
CA GLN A 69 6.86 -5.73 4.79
C GLN A 69 5.60 -5.42 5.62
N ARG A 70 4.39 -5.52 5.02
CA ARG A 70 3.11 -5.28 5.71
C ARG A 70 2.55 -6.52 6.39
N LEU A 71 3.09 -7.70 6.10
CA LEU A 71 2.62 -8.96 6.68
C LEU A 71 3.33 -9.24 8.02
N PRO A 72 2.69 -9.96 8.94
CA PRO A 72 3.35 -10.45 10.14
C PRO A 72 4.56 -11.34 9.81
N SER A 73 5.59 -11.30 10.65
CA SER A 73 6.83 -12.07 10.46
C SER A 73 6.60 -13.58 10.29
N SER A 74 5.59 -14.14 10.98
CA SER A 74 5.18 -15.54 10.83
C SER A 74 4.72 -15.86 9.40
N VAL A 75 3.93 -15.00 8.79
CA VAL A 75 3.45 -15.13 7.41
C VAL A 75 4.61 -14.97 6.43
N GLN A 76 5.47 -13.97 6.63
CA GLN A 76 6.66 -13.75 5.78
C GLN A 76 7.58 -14.98 5.76
N THR A 77 7.81 -15.60 6.91
CA THR A 77 8.67 -16.80 7.03
C THR A 77 8.12 -17.97 6.23
N ILE A 78 6.79 -18.19 6.29
CA ILE A 78 6.14 -19.26 5.53
C ILE A 78 6.20 -18.96 4.03
N LEU A 79 5.92 -17.73 3.62
CA LEU A 79 5.99 -17.31 2.22
C LEU A 79 7.41 -17.45 1.64
N ALA A 80 8.45 -17.19 2.43
CA ALA A 80 9.85 -17.35 2.01
C ALA A 80 10.22 -18.82 1.69
N ALA A 81 9.49 -19.79 2.24
CA ALA A 81 9.69 -21.21 1.94
C ALA A 81 8.96 -21.68 0.66
N VAL A 82 8.09 -20.85 0.07
CA VAL A 82 7.32 -21.20 -1.13
C VAL A 82 8.11 -20.84 -2.39
N SER A 83 8.36 -21.83 -3.25
CA SER A 83 8.98 -21.63 -4.57
C SER A 83 7.98 -21.05 -5.59
N ASP A 84 8.46 -20.30 -6.58
CA ASP A 84 7.66 -19.69 -7.65
C ASP A 84 6.47 -18.83 -7.16
N LEU A 85 6.75 -18.03 -6.13
CA LEU A 85 5.77 -17.18 -5.48
C LEU A 85 5.51 -15.90 -6.29
N THR A 86 4.36 -15.84 -6.96
CA THR A 86 3.83 -14.60 -7.53
C THR A 86 3.17 -13.76 -6.43
N LEU A 87 3.13 -12.44 -6.60
CA LEU A 87 2.51 -11.52 -5.65
C LEU A 87 1.04 -11.86 -5.32
N ASP A 88 0.22 -12.22 -6.32
CA ASP A 88 -1.17 -12.63 -6.10
C ASP A 88 -1.27 -13.93 -5.29
N LYS A 89 -0.50 -14.96 -5.64
CA LYS A 89 -0.40 -16.21 -4.85
C LYS A 89 0.08 -15.96 -3.41
N ALA A 90 1.00 -15.01 -3.21
CA ALA A 90 1.47 -14.65 -1.87
C ALA A 90 0.33 -14.12 -1.01
N ALA A 91 -0.57 -13.32 -1.58
CA ALA A 91 -1.73 -12.82 -0.88
C ALA A 91 -2.75 -13.92 -0.58
N ASP A 92 -3.03 -14.83 -1.52
CA ASP A 92 -3.93 -15.97 -1.29
C ASP A 92 -3.40 -16.90 -0.18
N ILE A 93 -2.09 -17.17 -0.17
CA ILE A 93 -1.46 -18.00 0.86
C ILE A 93 -1.48 -17.27 2.21
N ALA A 94 -1.18 -15.97 2.22
CA ALA A 94 -1.23 -15.16 3.43
C ALA A 94 -2.64 -15.12 4.05
N ASP A 95 -3.69 -14.97 3.22
CA ASP A 95 -5.09 -15.06 3.67
C ASP A 95 -5.34 -16.38 4.39
N ARG A 96 -4.96 -17.51 3.78
CA ARG A 96 -5.16 -18.85 4.35
C ARG A 96 -4.37 -19.06 5.64
N ILE A 97 -3.15 -18.53 5.73
CA ILE A 97 -2.35 -18.62 6.96
C ILE A 97 -3.06 -17.87 8.10
N LEU A 98 -3.57 -16.67 7.83
CA LEU A 98 -4.27 -15.88 8.85
C LEU A 98 -5.66 -16.44 9.20
N GLU A 99 -6.32 -17.13 8.28
CA GLU A 99 -7.59 -17.82 8.54
C GLU A 99 -7.42 -19.10 9.38
N VAL A 100 -6.31 -19.82 9.21
CA VAL A 100 -6.04 -21.09 9.90
C VAL A 100 -5.28 -20.90 11.22
N SER A 101 -4.57 -19.78 11.39
CA SER A 101 -3.89 -19.47 12.64
C SER A 101 -4.91 -19.16 13.73
N PRO A 102 -5.00 -19.96 14.82
CA PRO A 102 -5.74 -19.51 16.00
C PRO A 102 -5.04 -18.24 16.48
N SER A 103 -5.78 -17.14 16.57
CA SER A 103 -5.21 -15.86 17.01
C SER A 103 -4.40 -16.04 18.30
N PRO A 104 -3.31 -15.29 18.48
CA PRO A 104 -3.10 -14.61 19.74
C PRO A 104 -3.86 -13.28 19.65
N ILE A 105 -5.07 -13.29 20.20
CA ILE A 105 -5.58 -12.31 21.17
C ILE A 105 -4.66 -11.09 21.34
N GLU A 106 -5.17 -9.89 21.07
CA GLU A 106 -4.82 -8.61 21.74
C GLU A 106 -3.40 -8.43 22.30
N ILE A 107 -2.32 -8.60 21.53
CA ILE A 107 -0.99 -8.20 22.04
C ILE A 107 -0.80 -6.66 21.97
N PHE A 108 -1.67 -5.92 21.27
CA PHE A 108 -1.56 -4.46 21.16
C PHE A 108 -2.32 -3.65 22.23
N LEU A 109 -3.13 -4.26 23.11
CA LEU A 109 -3.92 -3.52 24.11
C LEU A 109 -3.41 -3.60 25.56
N PHE A 110 -2.32 -4.33 25.86
CA PHE A 110 -1.83 -4.48 27.25
C PHE A 110 -0.45 -3.86 27.55
N GLN A 111 -0.01 -2.83 26.81
CA GLN A 111 1.15 -2.01 27.19
C GLN A 111 0.85 -0.52 27.39
N LYS A 112 -0.38 -0.16 27.78
CA LYS A 112 -0.66 1.18 28.30
C LYS A 112 -1.34 1.15 29.68
N SER A 113 -0.74 0.40 30.61
CA SER A 113 -0.95 0.62 32.04
C SER A 113 0.24 0.10 32.84
N ASN A 114 1.35 0.83 32.78
CA ASN A 114 2.34 0.96 33.86
C ASN A 114 3.41 1.96 33.41
N HIS A 115 3.18 3.25 33.66
CA HIS A 115 3.90 4.03 34.68
C HIS A 115 3.27 5.42 34.83
#